data_AF-A0A8S2DNH9-F1
#
_entry.id   AF-A0A8S2DNH9-F1
#
_cell.length_a   1.000
_cell.length_b   1.000
_cell.length_c   1.000
_cell.angle_alpha   90.00
_cell.angle_beta   90.00
_cell.angle_gamma   90.00
#
_symmetry.space_group_name_H-M   'P 1'
#
loop_
_entity.id
_entity.type
_entity.pdbx_description
1 polymer ?
#
loop_
_entity_poly.entity_id
_entity_poly.type
_entity_poly.pdbx_seq_one_letter_code
_entity_poly.pdbx_strand_id
1 'polypeptide(L)'
;STTTTSIALTTTSTTTTTAPPTKPKGLCVGGLGSPALLQTFGSGNAQFNTATPASFNFTTTYNQSNSAPTSDGHFSFINNLTGEYGTWHQAVDHTPDVTNGYMFLVNADQNPDEIYRSSINSLSIGTVYQFSAYAMNLLASPNEGVLPNITFEIRSPTNDLLASVSTGGIPETINSTWNQYGTSFIASTTSVILLMISNALGGNGNDFAVDDISLVPCIVQTCGF
;
A
#
# COMPACT_ATOMS: atom_id res chain seq x y z
N SER A 1 47.58 37.38 -44.12
CA SER A 1 47.90 36.33 -43.14
C SER A 1 46.96 36.48 -41.97
N THR A 2 45.77 35.89 -42.07
CA THR A 2 44.70 35.97 -41.06
C THR A 2 44.39 34.54 -40.64
N THR A 3 44.87 34.18 -39.46
CA THR A 3 44.73 32.85 -38.87
C THR A 3 43.32 32.69 -38.32
N THR A 4 42.52 31.81 -38.90
CA THR A 4 41.20 31.44 -38.38
C THR A 4 41.35 30.24 -37.46
N THR A 5 41.21 30.46 -36.16
CA THR A 5 41.20 29.39 -35.14
C THR A 5 39.79 28.81 -35.05
N SER A 6 39.59 27.60 -35.56
CA SER A 6 38.35 26.84 -35.40
C SER A 6 38.34 26.13 -34.04
N ILE A 7 37.45 26.56 -33.15
CA ILE A 7 37.17 25.92 -31.86
C ILE A 7 36.23 24.74 -32.10
N ALA A 8 36.69 23.52 -31.82
CA ALA A 8 35.85 22.32 -31.83
C ALA A 8 34.98 22.30 -30.56
N LEU A 9 33.66 22.43 -30.69
CA LEU A 9 32.72 22.13 -29.62
C LEU A 9 32.56 20.61 -29.51
N THR A 10 33.12 20.02 -28.48
CA THR A 10 32.83 18.65 -28.06
C THR A 10 31.47 18.62 -27.35
N THR A 11 30.45 18.09 -28.02
CA THR A 11 29.15 17.81 -27.42
C THR A 11 29.24 16.52 -26.61
N THR A 12 29.43 16.62 -25.29
CA THR A 12 29.24 15.48 -24.37
C THR A 12 27.74 15.22 -24.22
N SER A 13 27.24 14.18 -24.89
CA SER A 13 25.90 13.64 -24.65
C SER A 13 25.89 12.87 -23.33
N THR A 14 25.45 13.51 -22.25
CA THR A 14 25.12 12.80 -21.01
C THR A 14 23.82 12.02 -21.23
N THR A 15 23.95 10.74 -21.54
CA THR A 15 22.83 9.80 -21.46
C THR A 15 22.44 9.65 -19.99
N THR A 16 21.38 10.34 -19.57
CA THR A 16 20.65 10.00 -18.34
C THR A 16 20.01 8.64 -18.54
N THR A 17 20.71 7.58 -18.16
CA THR A 17 20.10 6.28 -17.94
C THR A 17 19.17 6.42 -16.74
N THR A 18 17.89 6.65 -17.00
CA THR A 18 16.85 6.46 -16.01
C THR A 18 16.92 5.01 -15.57
N ALA A 19 17.27 4.78 -14.30
CA ALA A 19 17.17 3.47 -13.68
C ALA A 19 15.72 2.96 -13.88
N PRO A 20 15.52 1.65 -14.08
CA PRO A 20 14.17 1.07 -14.04
C PRO A 20 13.50 1.48 -12.72
N PRO A 21 12.17 1.65 -12.66
CA PRO A 21 11.48 1.91 -11.41
C PRO A 21 11.89 0.82 -10.41
N THR A 22 12.62 1.21 -9.36
CA THR A 22 13.03 0.29 -8.31
C THR A 22 11.76 -0.17 -7.62
N LYS A 23 11.45 -1.47 -7.74
CA LYS A 23 10.33 -2.08 -7.01
C LYS A 23 10.41 -1.67 -5.53
N PRO A 24 9.30 -1.36 -4.86
CA PRO A 24 9.28 -1.02 -3.44
C PRO A 24 10.15 -1.99 -2.63
N LYS A 25 10.99 -1.44 -1.75
CA LYS A 25 11.97 -2.17 -0.96
C LYS A 25 11.27 -3.32 -0.21
N GLY A 26 11.68 -4.56 -0.46
CA GLY A 26 11.17 -5.73 0.24
C GLY A 26 10.18 -6.61 -0.54
N LEU A 27 9.79 -6.24 -1.76
CA LEU A 27 8.94 -7.10 -2.60
C LEU A 27 9.77 -8.05 -3.49
N CYS A 28 9.21 -9.19 -3.87
CA CYS A 28 9.93 -10.21 -4.64
C CYS A 28 10.31 -9.74 -6.05
N VAL A 29 11.46 -10.19 -6.56
CA VAL A 29 11.87 -9.94 -7.94
C VAL A 29 11.55 -11.19 -8.76
N GLY A 30 10.65 -11.08 -9.74
CA GLY A 30 10.21 -12.18 -10.60
C GLY A 30 8.72 -12.51 -10.47
N GLY A 31 8.33 -13.72 -10.91
CA GLY A 31 6.96 -14.23 -10.92
C GLY A 31 6.42 -14.57 -9.52
N LEU A 32 5.12 -14.31 -9.37
CA LEU A 32 4.32 -14.59 -8.18
C LEU A 32 3.46 -15.82 -8.42
N GLY A 33 3.22 -16.59 -7.36
CA GLY A 33 2.30 -17.74 -7.40
C GLY A 33 0.89 -17.40 -6.99
N SER A 34 0.08 -18.45 -6.83
CA SER A 34 -1.31 -18.30 -6.39
C SER A 34 -1.35 -17.68 -4.98
N PRO A 35 -2.19 -16.65 -4.76
CA PRO A 35 -2.27 -15.97 -3.48
C PRO A 35 -2.73 -16.90 -2.37
N ALA A 36 -2.04 -16.85 -1.23
CA ALA A 36 -2.53 -17.38 0.04
C ALA A 36 -3.58 -16.46 0.67
N LEU A 37 -3.55 -15.18 0.30
CA LEU A 37 -4.56 -14.16 0.62
C LEU A 37 -4.65 -13.19 -0.56
N LEU A 38 -5.88 -12.83 -0.94
CA LEU A 38 -6.17 -11.67 -1.77
C LEU A 38 -7.47 -11.04 -1.26
N GLN A 39 -7.42 -9.77 -0.89
CA GLN A 39 -8.53 -9.04 -0.30
C GLN A 39 -8.78 -7.77 -1.12
N THR A 40 -9.89 -7.78 -1.86
CA THR A 40 -10.35 -6.71 -2.78
C THR A 40 -11.61 -6.00 -2.28
N PHE A 41 -12.10 -6.36 -1.08
CA PHE A 41 -13.31 -5.85 -0.42
C PHE A 41 -14.63 -5.99 -1.21
N GLY A 42 -14.59 -6.66 -2.36
CA GLY A 42 -15.74 -6.95 -3.20
C GLY A 42 -16.21 -5.74 -4.00
N SER A 43 -17.47 -5.77 -4.45
CA SER A 43 -18.06 -4.71 -5.27
C SER A 43 -19.55 -4.54 -4.99
N GLY A 44 -20.10 -3.36 -5.26
CA GLY A 44 -21.54 -3.14 -5.11
C GLY A 44 -22.00 -1.74 -5.47
N ASN A 45 -23.32 -1.59 -5.70
CA ASN A 45 -23.91 -0.31 -6.14
C ASN A 45 -24.05 0.72 -5.01
N ALA A 46 -24.13 0.28 -3.76
CA ALA A 46 -24.12 1.19 -2.63
C ALA A 46 -22.73 1.82 -2.49
N GLN A 47 -22.64 3.10 -2.15
CA GLN A 47 -21.33 3.76 -2.01
C GLN A 47 -20.47 3.09 -0.93
N PHE A 48 -21.12 2.59 0.14
CA PHE A 48 -20.47 1.97 1.28
C PHE A 48 -20.84 0.49 1.40
N ASN A 49 -19.84 -0.37 1.62
CA ASN A 49 -20.05 -1.75 1.99
C ASN A 49 -20.21 -1.87 3.51
N THR A 50 -21.35 -2.39 3.96
CA THR A 50 -21.66 -2.56 5.39
C THR A 50 -21.10 -3.85 5.99
N ALA A 51 -20.37 -4.66 5.21
CA ALA A 51 -19.59 -5.78 5.71
C ALA A 51 -18.61 -5.30 6.79
N THR A 52 -18.40 -6.13 7.81
CA THR A 52 -17.44 -5.82 8.89
C THR A 52 -16.07 -6.42 8.56
N PRO A 53 -14.98 -6.00 9.22
CA PRO A 53 -13.66 -6.60 9.06
C PRO A 53 -13.65 -8.12 9.16
N ALA A 54 -14.50 -8.67 10.04
CA ALA A 54 -14.66 -10.11 10.22
C ALA A 54 -15.16 -10.82 8.95
N SER A 55 -15.98 -10.17 8.11
CA SER A 55 -16.42 -10.71 6.81
C SER A 55 -15.24 -10.94 5.84
N PHE A 56 -14.11 -10.27 6.09
CA PHE A 56 -12.88 -10.31 5.32
C PHE A 56 -11.73 -10.97 6.08
N ASN A 57 -12.03 -11.68 7.18
CA ASN A 57 -11.06 -12.42 8.01
C ASN A 57 -9.91 -11.55 8.56
N PHE A 58 -10.21 -10.31 8.95
CA PHE A 58 -9.26 -9.47 9.66
C PHE A 58 -9.92 -8.72 10.82
N THR A 59 -9.09 -8.17 11.70
CA THR A 59 -9.50 -7.28 12.78
C THR A 59 -8.77 -5.96 12.68
N THR A 60 -9.35 -4.91 13.24
CA THR A 60 -8.74 -3.59 13.39
C THR A 60 -9.17 -2.99 14.71
N THR A 61 -8.40 -2.04 15.21
CA THR A 61 -8.75 -1.20 16.37
C THR A 61 -9.61 0.00 15.98
N TYR A 62 -9.73 0.29 14.67
CA TYR A 62 -10.50 1.42 14.14
C TYR A 62 -12.01 1.14 14.15
N ASN A 63 -12.80 2.20 14.24
CA ASN A 63 -14.25 2.12 14.27
C ASN A 63 -14.87 2.27 12.86
N GLN A 64 -15.77 1.37 12.48
CA GLN A 64 -16.44 1.47 11.19
C GLN A 64 -17.50 2.58 11.21
N SER A 65 -17.45 3.47 10.22
CA SER A 65 -18.39 4.60 10.11
C SER A 65 -19.36 4.49 8.92
N ASN A 66 -18.98 3.76 7.87
CA ASN A 66 -19.74 3.67 6.61
C ASN A 66 -20.09 5.07 6.03
N SER A 67 -19.17 6.01 6.19
CA SER A 67 -19.25 7.38 5.67
C SER A 67 -17.93 7.81 5.04
N ALA A 68 -17.98 8.90 4.29
CA ALA A 68 -16.82 9.66 3.86
C ALA A 68 -17.22 11.15 3.84
N PRO A 69 -16.40 12.06 4.39
CA PRO A 69 -15.20 11.74 5.16
C PRO A 69 -15.52 11.04 6.50
N THR A 70 -14.50 10.44 7.11
CA THR A 70 -14.58 9.78 8.41
C THR A 70 -13.87 10.61 9.47
N SER A 71 -14.12 10.33 10.75
CA SER A 71 -13.36 10.93 11.87
C SER A 71 -12.07 10.16 12.14
N ASP A 72 -11.11 10.77 12.83
CA ASP A 72 -9.88 10.11 13.30
C ASP A 72 -10.21 8.77 13.98
N GLY A 73 -9.41 7.74 13.71
CA GLY A 73 -9.61 6.39 14.26
C GLY A 73 -10.82 5.66 13.66
N HIS A 74 -11.33 6.11 12.51
CA HIS A 74 -12.43 5.45 11.81
C HIS A 74 -12.03 4.99 10.42
N PHE A 75 -12.82 4.06 9.90
CA PHE A 75 -12.69 3.54 8.55
C PHE A 75 -14.05 3.35 7.87
N SER A 76 -14.00 3.14 6.56
CA SER A 76 -15.12 2.69 5.74
C SER A 76 -14.63 1.78 4.62
N PHE A 77 -15.49 0.89 4.13
CA PHE A 77 -15.32 0.27 2.83
C PHE A 77 -16.14 1.08 1.82
N ILE A 78 -15.49 1.70 0.84
CA ILE A 78 -16.10 2.69 -0.06
C ILE A 78 -15.72 2.37 -1.51
N ASN A 79 -16.63 2.55 -2.47
CA ASN A 79 -16.35 2.27 -3.88
C ASN A 79 -15.97 3.48 -4.73
N ASN A 80 -16.26 4.69 -4.25
CA ASN A 80 -15.97 5.92 -4.95
C ASN A 80 -15.86 7.10 -3.98
N LEU A 81 -14.71 7.78 -4.02
CA LEU A 81 -14.46 9.06 -3.37
C LEU A 81 -14.91 10.21 -4.26
N THR A 82 -15.53 11.21 -3.66
CA THR A 82 -16.17 12.32 -4.39
C THR A 82 -15.45 13.66 -4.20
N GLY A 83 -14.27 13.66 -3.56
CA GLY A 83 -13.49 14.86 -3.28
C GLY A 83 -13.86 15.43 -1.92
N GLU A 84 -13.94 14.57 -0.93
CA GLU A 84 -14.27 14.90 0.46
C GLU A 84 -13.34 16.01 0.98
N TYR A 85 -13.89 16.89 1.82
CA TYR A 85 -13.26 18.14 2.28
C TYR A 85 -12.80 19.11 1.17
N GLY A 86 -13.06 18.82 -0.11
CA GLY A 86 -12.54 19.59 -1.24
C GLY A 86 -11.03 19.43 -1.46
N THR A 87 -10.36 18.60 -0.67
CA THR A 87 -8.90 18.39 -0.70
C THR A 87 -8.54 16.95 -1.00
N TRP A 88 -9.45 16.00 -0.79
CA TRP A 88 -9.23 14.61 -1.13
C TRP A 88 -9.35 14.37 -2.63
N HIS A 89 -8.69 13.32 -3.11
CA HIS A 89 -8.86 12.82 -4.47
C HIS A 89 -10.29 12.34 -4.74
N GLN A 90 -10.79 12.61 -5.94
CA GLN A 90 -11.85 11.80 -6.55
C GLN A 90 -11.21 10.55 -7.12
N ALA A 91 -11.65 9.37 -6.68
CA ALA A 91 -11.01 8.11 -7.03
C ALA A 91 -11.95 6.92 -6.82
N VAL A 92 -11.72 5.86 -7.60
CA VAL A 92 -12.32 4.54 -7.42
C VAL A 92 -11.30 3.59 -6.81
N ASP A 93 -11.72 2.36 -6.52
CA ASP A 93 -10.84 1.29 -6.04
C ASP A 93 -9.71 0.97 -7.03
N HIS A 94 -8.73 0.17 -6.58
CA HIS A 94 -7.59 -0.20 -7.40
C HIS A 94 -7.86 -1.46 -8.24
N THR A 95 -8.74 -2.35 -7.75
CA THR A 95 -8.97 -3.66 -8.36
C THR A 95 -9.42 -3.52 -9.83
N PRO A 96 -8.61 -3.99 -10.81
CA PRO A 96 -8.96 -3.84 -12.22
C PRO A 96 -10.25 -4.55 -12.60
N ASP A 97 -10.97 -4.01 -13.58
CA ASP A 97 -12.14 -4.62 -14.23
C ASP A 97 -13.35 -4.88 -13.31
N VAL A 98 -13.38 -4.27 -12.12
CA VAL A 98 -14.50 -4.34 -11.19
C VAL A 98 -15.27 -3.03 -11.22
N THR A 99 -16.51 -3.06 -11.74
CA THR A 99 -17.39 -1.90 -11.63
C THR A 99 -17.83 -1.74 -10.17
N ASN A 100 -17.63 -0.56 -9.60
CA ASN A 100 -17.95 -0.23 -8.22
C ASN A 100 -17.27 -1.18 -7.21
N GLY A 101 -15.99 -1.50 -7.42
CA GLY A 101 -15.20 -2.23 -6.42
C GLY A 101 -14.98 -1.38 -5.18
N TYR A 102 -14.90 -2.02 -4.01
CA TYR A 102 -14.69 -1.31 -2.74
C TYR A 102 -13.21 -1.27 -2.39
N MET A 103 -12.79 -0.16 -1.78
CA MET A 103 -11.49 0.00 -1.15
C MET A 103 -11.66 0.30 0.34
N PHE A 104 -10.59 0.09 1.11
CA PHE A 104 -10.54 0.32 2.55
C PHE A 104 -10.03 1.74 2.84
N LEU A 105 -10.97 2.65 3.09
CA LEU A 105 -10.72 4.04 3.50
C LEU A 105 -10.39 4.09 5.00
N VAL A 106 -9.29 4.74 5.37
CA VAL A 106 -8.85 4.94 6.75
C VAL A 106 -8.53 6.42 7.00
N ASN A 107 -9.15 7.01 8.02
CA ASN A 107 -8.69 8.25 8.64
C ASN A 107 -7.89 7.89 9.88
N ALA A 108 -6.56 8.07 9.81
CA ALA A 108 -5.63 7.58 10.82
C ALA A 108 -5.80 8.34 12.15
N ASP A 109 -5.78 7.59 13.26
CA ASP A 109 -5.87 8.16 14.61
C ASP A 109 -4.63 9.02 14.95
N GLN A 110 -4.70 9.76 16.05
CA GLN A 110 -3.62 10.62 16.54
C GLN A 110 -2.41 9.83 17.02
N ASN A 111 -2.60 8.56 17.40
CA ASN A 111 -1.56 7.66 17.87
C ASN A 111 -1.41 6.47 16.92
N PRO A 112 -0.21 5.85 16.85
CA PRO A 112 -0.01 4.65 16.06
C PRO A 112 -0.95 3.52 16.46
N ASP A 113 -1.60 2.90 15.49
CA ASP A 113 -2.61 1.88 15.77
C ASP A 113 -2.86 0.90 14.61
N GLU A 114 -3.49 -0.24 14.90
CA GLU A 114 -3.63 -1.39 13.99
C GLU A 114 -4.83 -1.25 13.04
N ILE A 115 -4.55 -0.84 11.80
CA ILE A 115 -5.57 -0.75 10.74
C ILE A 115 -5.95 -2.13 10.18
N TYR A 116 -5.08 -3.13 10.31
CA TYR A 116 -5.31 -4.47 9.81
C TYR A 116 -4.49 -5.50 10.58
N ARG A 117 -5.15 -6.57 11.01
CA ARG A 117 -4.55 -7.77 11.56
C ARG A 117 -5.25 -9.00 11.01
N SER A 118 -4.53 -9.90 10.36
CA SER A 118 -5.08 -11.17 9.87
C SER A 118 -4.15 -12.35 10.18
N SER A 119 -4.74 -13.48 10.56
CA SER A 119 -4.02 -14.74 10.79
C SER A 119 -4.10 -15.61 9.55
N ILE A 120 -2.96 -15.93 8.97
CA ILE A 120 -2.86 -16.77 7.77
C ILE A 120 -2.32 -18.14 8.14
N ASN A 121 -2.90 -19.17 7.56
CA ASN A 121 -2.54 -20.58 7.79
C ASN A 121 -2.13 -21.26 6.48
N SER A 122 -1.70 -22.52 6.58
CA SER A 122 -1.37 -23.36 5.43
C SER A 122 -0.24 -22.81 4.53
N LEU A 123 0.69 -22.06 5.12
CA LEU A 123 1.91 -21.64 4.43
C LEU A 123 2.90 -22.79 4.27
N SER A 124 3.65 -22.75 3.17
CA SER A 124 4.72 -23.72 2.90
C SER A 124 6.03 -23.24 3.56
N ILE A 125 6.49 -23.97 4.57
CA ILE A 125 7.76 -23.68 5.25
C ILE A 125 8.91 -23.65 4.24
N GLY A 126 9.81 -22.67 4.39
CA GLY A 126 10.95 -22.45 3.50
C GLY A 126 10.63 -21.64 2.23
N THR A 127 9.35 -21.35 1.97
CA THR A 127 8.94 -20.52 0.83
C THR A 127 9.06 -19.03 1.20
N VAL A 128 9.56 -18.24 0.25
CA VAL A 128 9.50 -16.77 0.35
C VAL A 128 8.09 -16.31 0.00
N TYR A 129 7.46 -15.58 0.91
CA TYR A 129 6.19 -14.92 0.68
C TYR A 129 6.36 -13.40 0.68
N GLN A 130 5.61 -12.72 -0.18
CA GLN A 130 5.46 -11.27 -0.19
C GLN A 130 4.08 -10.92 0.38
N PHE A 131 4.06 -10.09 1.42
CA PHE A 131 2.87 -9.44 1.95
C PHE A 131 2.83 -8.00 1.43
N SER A 132 1.79 -7.63 0.70
CA SER A 132 1.68 -6.30 0.09
C SER A 132 0.24 -5.80 0.00
N ALA A 133 0.08 -4.49 -0.16
CA ALA A 133 -1.17 -3.85 -0.53
C ALA A 133 -0.90 -2.66 -1.45
N TYR A 134 -1.91 -2.19 -2.17
CA TYR A 134 -1.87 -0.90 -2.82
C TYR A 134 -2.41 0.16 -1.86
N ALA A 135 -1.74 1.30 -1.78
CA ALA A 135 -2.18 2.41 -0.95
C ALA A 135 -2.07 3.73 -1.70
N MET A 136 -2.94 4.67 -1.33
CA MET A 136 -3.01 6.03 -1.87
C MET A 136 -3.21 7.01 -0.71
N ASN A 137 -2.40 8.07 -0.67
CA ASN A 137 -2.70 9.23 0.18
C ASN A 137 -3.92 9.93 -0.41
N LEU A 138 -4.97 10.14 0.40
CA LEU A 138 -6.19 10.76 -0.10
C LEU A 138 -6.01 12.23 -0.38
N LEU A 139 -5.12 12.90 0.35
CA LEU A 139 -4.88 14.31 0.23
C LEU A 139 -4.19 14.62 -1.10
N ALA A 140 -4.88 15.37 -1.97
CA ALA A 140 -4.37 15.72 -3.29
C ALA A 140 -3.28 16.80 -3.18
N SER A 141 -2.31 16.77 -4.08
CA SER A 141 -1.22 17.75 -4.09
C SER A 141 -1.62 19.06 -4.78
N PRO A 142 -1.14 20.23 -4.31
CA PRO A 142 -0.45 20.44 -3.04
C PRO A 142 -1.44 20.88 -1.95
N ASN A 143 -1.53 20.11 -0.86
CA ASN A 143 -2.17 20.55 0.37
C ASN A 143 -1.20 20.55 1.56
N GLU A 144 -0.02 19.93 1.41
CA GLU A 144 1.07 19.91 2.39
C GLU A 144 0.64 19.44 3.79
N GLY A 145 -0.23 18.43 3.82
CA GLY A 145 -0.71 17.82 5.04
C GLY A 145 0.26 16.80 5.63
N VAL A 146 -0.15 16.18 6.73
CA VAL A 146 0.57 15.05 7.31
C VAL A 146 0.51 13.90 6.32
N LEU A 147 1.66 13.30 6.01
CA LEU A 147 1.69 12.16 5.09
C LEU A 147 1.31 10.88 5.84
N PRO A 148 0.40 10.05 5.30
CA PRO A 148 0.16 8.72 5.81
C PRO A 148 1.46 7.90 5.86
N ASN A 149 1.61 7.02 6.85
CA ASN A 149 2.76 6.13 6.93
C ASN A 149 2.35 4.80 7.54
N ILE A 150 2.47 3.72 6.78
CA ILE A 150 2.03 2.39 7.17
C ILE A 150 3.25 1.50 7.41
N THR A 151 3.28 0.79 8.54
CA THR A 151 4.24 -0.28 8.78
C THR A 151 3.57 -1.62 8.48
N PHE A 152 4.16 -2.38 7.56
CA PHE A 152 3.81 -3.77 7.31
C PHE A 152 4.66 -4.64 8.25
N GLU A 153 4.01 -5.43 9.10
CA GLU A 153 4.69 -6.42 9.94
C GLU A 153 4.20 -7.83 9.66
N ILE A 154 5.11 -8.78 9.83
CA ILE A 154 4.83 -10.20 9.76
C ILE A 154 5.35 -10.81 11.05
N ARG A 155 4.47 -11.49 11.78
CA ARG A 155 4.79 -12.09 13.08
C ARG A 155 4.50 -13.59 13.08
N SER A 156 5.25 -14.32 13.89
CA SER A 156 4.94 -15.72 14.19
C SER A 156 3.62 -15.81 14.99
N PRO A 157 3.01 -17.00 15.10
CA PRO A 157 1.85 -17.20 15.98
C PRO A 157 2.14 -16.94 17.46
N THR A 158 3.42 -16.99 17.86
CA THR A 158 3.91 -16.63 19.20
C THR A 158 4.33 -15.17 19.33
N ASN A 159 3.99 -14.34 18.33
CA ASN A 159 4.21 -12.89 18.27
C ASN A 159 5.66 -12.43 18.04
N ASP A 160 6.56 -13.33 17.63
CA ASP A 160 7.94 -12.98 17.25
C ASP A 160 7.94 -12.23 15.92
N LEU A 161 8.73 -11.16 15.80
CA LEU A 161 8.82 -10.39 14.56
C LEU A 161 9.65 -11.14 13.51
N LEU A 162 9.04 -11.43 12.35
CA LEU A 162 9.69 -12.13 11.23
C LEU A 162 10.17 -11.16 10.15
N ALA A 163 9.38 -10.11 9.86
CA ALA A 163 9.74 -9.04 8.93
C ALA A 163 8.97 -7.76 9.27
N SER A 164 9.57 -6.60 8.99
CA SER A 164 8.92 -5.30 9.11
C SER A 164 9.47 -4.31 8.08
N VAL A 165 8.59 -3.56 7.42
CA VAL A 165 8.94 -2.45 6.53
C VAL A 165 7.91 -1.32 6.71
N SER A 166 8.40 -0.10 6.89
CA SER A 166 7.58 1.12 6.81
C SER A 166 7.57 1.63 5.38
N THR A 167 6.41 2.15 4.93
CA THR A 167 6.26 2.85 3.65
C THR A 167 7.07 4.14 3.60
N GLY A 168 7.44 4.70 4.75
CA GLY A 168 7.69 6.13 4.88
C GLY A 168 6.41 6.93 4.66
N GLY A 169 6.54 8.25 4.46
CA GLY A 169 5.39 9.08 4.08
C GLY A 169 4.89 8.70 2.69
N ILE A 170 3.62 8.31 2.58
CA ILE A 170 2.93 8.11 1.30
C ILE A 170 2.69 9.50 0.72
N PRO A 171 3.31 9.84 -0.42
CA PRO A 171 3.33 11.21 -0.92
C PRO A 171 1.95 11.66 -1.38
N GLU A 172 1.68 12.95 -1.26
CA GLU A 172 0.60 13.60 -2.01
C GLU A 172 0.92 13.54 -3.51
N THR A 173 -0.10 13.35 -4.32
CA THR A 173 0.02 13.30 -5.78
C THR A 173 -0.97 14.26 -6.43
N ILE A 174 -0.65 14.75 -7.63
CA ILE A 174 -1.59 15.62 -8.37
C ILE A 174 -2.81 14.81 -8.83
N ASN A 175 -2.59 13.58 -9.31
CA ASN A 175 -3.64 12.65 -9.71
C ASN A 175 -3.76 11.54 -8.67
N SER A 176 -4.95 10.96 -8.49
CA SER A 176 -5.16 9.78 -7.65
C SER A 176 -4.22 8.65 -8.10
N THR A 177 -3.24 8.31 -7.26
CA THR A 177 -2.18 7.35 -7.61
C THR A 177 -2.07 6.27 -6.55
N TRP A 178 -2.36 5.04 -6.96
CA TRP A 178 -2.13 3.84 -6.17
C TRP A 178 -0.68 3.39 -6.29
N ASN A 179 -0.01 3.18 -5.15
CA ASN A 179 1.34 2.65 -5.09
C ASN A 179 1.34 1.35 -4.30
N GLN A 180 2.07 0.34 -4.80
CA GLN A 180 2.23 -0.91 -4.07
C GLN A 180 3.26 -0.75 -2.95
N TYR A 181 2.94 -1.24 -1.76
CA TYR A 181 3.84 -1.31 -0.61
C TYR A 181 3.79 -2.70 0.02
N GLY A 182 4.83 -3.05 0.77
CA GLY A 182 4.86 -4.31 1.48
C GLY A 182 6.26 -4.80 1.84
N THR A 183 6.33 -6.05 2.29
CA THR A 183 7.57 -6.72 2.68
C THR A 183 7.55 -8.18 2.24
N SER A 184 8.68 -8.88 2.39
CA SER A 184 8.79 -10.32 2.16
C SER A 184 9.51 -11.00 3.30
N PHE A 185 9.24 -12.29 3.48
CA PHE A 185 9.82 -13.12 4.51
C PHE A 185 9.90 -14.57 4.03
N ILE A 186 10.78 -15.35 4.67
CA ILE A 186 10.79 -16.80 4.51
C ILE A 186 9.87 -17.39 5.59
N ALA A 187 8.87 -18.17 5.20
CA ALA A 187 7.99 -18.83 6.15
C ALA A 187 8.76 -19.86 6.99
N SER A 188 8.96 -19.59 8.27
CA SER A 188 9.53 -20.53 9.24
C SER A 188 8.47 -21.42 9.91
N THR A 189 7.20 -21.08 9.75
CA THR A 189 6.01 -21.74 10.29
C THR A 189 4.95 -21.90 9.20
N THR A 190 3.95 -22.76 9.43
CA THR A 190 2.80 -22.92 8.53
C THR A 190 1.73 -21.85 8.72
N SER A 191 1.88 -20.98 9.71
CA SER A 191 0.97 -19.86 9.96
C SER A 191 1.72 -18.62 10.44
N VAL A 192 1.18 -17.46 10.14
CA VAL A 192 1.72 -16.14 10.52
C VAL A 192 0.58 -15.17 10.82
N ILE A 193 0.92 -14.07 11.49
CA ILE A 193 0.05 -12.92 11.67
C ILE A 193 0.59 -11.80 10.77
N LEU A 194 -0.27 -11.26 9.91
CA LEU A 194 0.00 -10.09 9.09
C LEU A 194 -0.57 -8.87 9.78
N LEU A 195 0.22 -7.80 9.89
CA LEU A 195 -0.24 -6.53 10.44
C LEU A 195 0.07 -5.38 9.48
N MET A 196 -0.87 -4.43 9.39
CA MET A 196 -0.58 -3.08 8.94
C MET A 196 -0.89 -2.13 10.08
N ILE A 197 0.07 -1.26 10.39
CA ILE A 197 0.00 -0.30 11.50
C ILE A 197 0.12 1.09 10.90
N SER A 198 -0.83 1.98 11.18
CA SER A 198 -0.64 3.40 10.86
C SER A 198 0.32 4.00 11.90
N ASN A 199 1.36 4.70 11.45
CA ASN A 199 2.34 5.36 12.32
C ASN A 199 2.34 6.88 12.17
N ALA A 200 1.51 7.43 11.29
CA ALA A 200 1.40 8.87 11.13
C ALA A 200 0.76 9.47 12.39
N LEU A 201 1.29 10.62 12.83
CA LEU A 201 0.64 11.39 13.89
C LEU A 201 -0.64 12.03 13.31
N GLY A 202 -1.61 12.29 14.18
CA GLY A 202 -2.85 13.00 13.80
C GLY A 202 -2.59 14.40 13.25
N GLY A 203 -3.52 14.92 12.45
CA GLY A 203 -3.44 16.27 11.92
C GLY A 203 -4.28 16.45 10.65
N ASN A 204 -4.06 17.54 9.93
CA ASN A 204 -4.67 17.74 8.61
C ASN A 204 -3.96 16.85 7.58
N GLY A 205 -4.64 15.86 7.02
CA GLY A 205 -4.05 14.79 6.21
C GLY A 205 -3.97 13.50 7.01
N ASN A 206 -3.01 12.64 6.70
CA ASN A 206 -2.81 11.28 7.22
C ASN A 206 -3.84 10.23 6.79
N ASP A 207 -4.89 10.66 6.07
CA ASP A 207 -5.91 9.79 5.50
C ASP A 207 -5.40 9.04 4.26
N PHE A 208 -5.75 7.76 4.14
CA PHE A 208 -5.35 6.94 3.01
C PHE A 208 -6.43 5.93 2.65
N ALA A 209 -6.39 5.44 1.41
CA ALA A 209 -7.09 4.25 1.00
C ALA A 209 -6.10 3.10 0.82
N VAL A 210 -6.56 1.87 1.13
CA VAL A 210 -5.86 0.61 0.88
C VAL A 210 -6.74 -0.29 0.04
N ASP A 211 -6.15 -1.00 -0.91
CA ASP A 211 -6.81 -2.04 -1.68
C ASP A 211 -5.85 -3.17 -2.03
N ASP A 212 -6.36 -4.30 -2.52
CA ASP A 212 -5.59 -5.44 -3.00
C ASP A 212 -4.56 -5.99 -1.98
N ILE A 213 -4.98 -6.11 -0.71
CA ILE A 213 -4.14 -6.69 0.35
C ILE A 213 -3.90 -8.16 0.01
N SER A 214 -2.64 -8.56 -0.09
CA SER A 214 -2.26 -9.85 -0.64
C SER A 214 -1.08 -10.49 0.07
N LEU A 215 -1.12 -11.81 0.20
CA LEU A 215 0.01 -12.64 0.58
C LEU A 215 0.25 -13.66 -0.53
N VAL A 216 1.40 -13.57 -1.21
CA VAL A 216 1.69 -14.38 -2.40
C VAL A 216 3.05 -15.07 -2.24
N PRO A 217 3.20 -16.35 -2.63
CA PRO A 217 4.49 -17.00 -2.69
C PRO A 217 5.28 -16.47 -3.91
N CYS A 218 6.59 -16.38 -3.76
CA CYS A 218 7.49 -15.95 -4.82
C CYS A 218 8.02 -17.20 -5.55
N ILE A 219 7.76 -17.31 -6.87
CA ILE A 219 8.02 -18.55 -7.63
C ILE A 219 9.44 -18.59 -8.21
N VAL A 220 9.95 -17.46 -8.70
CA VAL A 220 11.30 -17.40 -9.27
C VAL A 220 12.18 -16.53 -8.40
N GLN A 221 13.05 -17.20 -7.65
CA GLN A 221 14.27 -16.60 -7.15
C GLN A 221 15.34 -16.90 -8.19
N THR A 222 15.56 -16.01 -9.16
CA THR A 222 16.85 -16.08 -9.86
C THR A 222 17.90 -15.73 -8.82
N CYS A 223 18.65 -16.73 -8.35
CA CYS A 223 19.91 -16.52 -7.66
C CYS A 223 20.86 -15.81 -8.63
N GLY A 224 20.80 -14.48 -8.65
CA GLY A 224 21.91 -13.67 -9.12
C GLY A 224 22.95 -13.66 -8.02
N PHE A 225 23.91 -14.59 -8.10
CA PHE A 225 25.21 -14.42 -7.46
C PHE A 225 25.99 -13.33 -8.19
#